data_AF-A0A9E4W7N7-F1
#
_entry.id   AF-A0A9E4W7N7-F1
#
_cell.length_a   1.000
_cell.length_b   1.000
_cell.length_c   1.000
_cell.angle_alpha   90.00
_cell.angle_beta   90.00
_cell.angle_gamma   90.00
#
_symmetry.space_group_name_H-M   'P 1'
#
loop_
_entity.id
_entity.type
_entity.pdbx_description
1 polymer ?
#
loop_
_entity_poly.entity_id
_entity_poly.type
_entity_poly.pdbx_seq_one_letter_code
_entity_poly.pdbx_strand_id
1 'polypeptide(L)' 'MASEQLSREAFDHLAALLGVDGEPAYLDELYSQVRGVYLSAKNIREIDVSGAEPDMVFIPPKD' A
#
# COMPACT_ATOMS: atom_id res chain seq x y z
N MET A 1 16.87 2.74 12.73
CA MET A 1 16.55 2.54 11.30
C MET A 1 15.59 3.63 10.89
N ALA A 2 15.97 4.52 9.96
CA ALA A 2 15.04 5.53 9.46
C ALA A 2 13.87 4.80 8.79
N SER A 3 12.67 5.04 9.28
CA SER A 3 11.45 4.54 8.70
C SER A 3 11.38 5.04 7.26
N GLU A 4 11.60 4.19 6.25
CA GLU A 4 11.29 4.54 4.86
C GLU A 4 9.83 5.03 4.83
N GLN A 5 9.63 6.25 4.36
CA GLN A 5 8.31 6.87 4.25
C GLN A 5 7.93 6.87 2.78
N LEU A 6 6.64 6.71 2.48
CA LEU A 6 6.16 6.95 1.13
C LEU A 6 6.49 8.39 0.75
N SER A 7 7.28 8.59 -0.31
CA SER A 7 7.57 9.91 -0.83
C SER A 7 6.36 10.47 -1.58
N ARG A 8 6.29 11.80 -1.69
CA ARG A 8 5.24 12.45 -2.50
C ARG A 8 5.29 12.00 -3.96
N GLU A 9 6.48 11.92 -4.53
CA GLU A 9 6.67 11.50 -5.93
C GLU A 9 6.18 10.06 -6.18
N ALA A 10 6.45 9.14 -5.25
CA ALA A 10 5.94 7.77 -5.35
C ALA A 10 4.41 7.72 -5.23
N PHE A 11 3.83 8.54 -4.36
CA PHE A 11 2.38 8.70 -4.27
C PHE A 11 1.78 9.23 -5.57
N ASP A 12 2.32 10.30 -6.13
CA ASP A 12 1.81 10.92 -7.36
C ASP A 12 1.90 9.94 -8.55
N HIS A 13 2.99 9.16 -8.63
CA HIS A 13 3.14 8.11 -9.64
C HIS A 13 2.05 7.02 -9.51
N LEU A 14 1.77 6.55 -8.28
CA LEU A 14 0.73 5.56 -8.04
C LEU A 14 -0.67 6.10 -8.30
N ALA A 15 -0.95 7.35 -7.91
CA ALA A 15 -2.21 8.01 -8.19
C ALA A 15 -2.47 8.08 -9.71
N ALA A 16 -1.45 8.48 -10.48
CA ALA A 16 -1.53 8.51 -11.94
C ALA A 16 -1.77 7.12 -12.55
N LEU A 17 -1.07 6.08 -12.08
CA LEU A 17 -1.24 4.71 -12.56
C LEU A 17 -2.64 4.15 -12.29
N LEU A 18 -3.24 4.54 -11.16
CA LEU A 18 -4.56 4.08 -10.73
C LEU A 18 -5.70 4.97 -11.25
N GLY A 19 -5.39 6.04 -12.00
CA GLY A 19 -6.37 6.99 -12.50
C GLY A 19 -7.07 7.79 -11.38
N VAL A 20 -6.37 8.00 -10.26
CA VAL A 20 -6.86 8.84 -9.16
C VAL A 20 -6.48 10.28 -9.46
N ASP A 21 -7.48 11.11 -9.71
CA ASP A 21 -7.36 12.54 -9.98
C ASP A 21 -8.20 13.39 -9.00
N GLY A 22 -8.00 14.70 -9.04
CA GLY A 22 -8.74 15.65 -8.20
C GLY A 22 -8.01 16.96 -7.98
N GLU A 23 -8.66 17.86 -7.24
CA GLU A 23 -8.05 19.14 -6.85
C GLU A 23 -6.78 18.94 -6.01
N PRO A 24 -5.77 19.82 -6.10
CA PRO A 24 -4.52 19.66 -5.37
C PRO A 24 -4.70 19.46 -3.85
N ALA A 25 -5.66 20.17 -3.24
CA ALA A 25 -5.96 20.04 -1.81
C ALA A 25 -6.48 18.64 -1.43
N TYR A 26 -7.26 18.01 -2.32
CA TYR A 26 -7.73 16.64 -2.14
C TYR A 26 -6.56 15.65 -2.20
N LEU A 27 -5.66 15.81 -3.18
CA LEU A 27 -4.49 14.94 -3.33
C LEU A 27 -3.50 15.08 -2.17
N ASP A 28 -3.37 16.27 -1.59
CA ASP A 28 -2.53 16.51 -0.40
C ASP A 28 -3.09 15.81 0.85
N GLU A 29 -4.41 15.86 1.05
CA GLU A 29 -5.07 15.14 2.12
C GLU A 29 -4.95 13.62 1.92
N LEU A 30 -5.20 13.14 0.70
CA LEU A 30 -5.09 11.74 0.34
C LEU A 30 -3.67 11.21 0.57
N TYR A 31 -2.64 11.96 0.16
CA TYR A 31 -1.24 11.61 0.45
C TYR A 31 -0.98 11.44 1.95
N SER A 32 -1.52 12.34 2.78
CA SER A 32 -1.37 12.27 4.23
C SER A 32 -2.01 11.01 4.81
N GLN A 33 -3.19 10.63 4.32
CA GLN A 33 -3.87 9.39 4.73
C GLN A 33 -3.12 8.13 4.28
N VAL A 34 -2.70 8.07 3.01
CA VAL A 34 -1.95 6.93 2.45
C VAL A 34 -0.63 6.74 3.18
N ARG A 35 0.07 7.83 3.52
CA ARG A 35 1.29 7.76 4.33
C ARG A 35 1.04 7.17 5.72
N GLY A 36 -0.10 7.48 6.33
CA GLY A 36 -0.53 6.85 7.59
C GLY A 36 -0.68 5.33 7.48
N VAL A 37 -1.34 4.84 6.42
CA VAL A 37 -1.48 3.41 6.14
C VAL A 37 -0.12 2.76 5.81
N TYR A 38 0.73 3.43 5.04
CA TYR A 38 2.07 2.92 4.72
C TYR A 38 2.93 2.73 5.98
N LEU A 39 2.80 3.63 6.96
CA LEU A 39 3.49 3.49 8.24
C LEU A 39 2.96 2.31 9.04
N SER A 40 1.65 2.05 9.06
CA SER A 40 1.08 0.91 9.77
C SER A 40 1.43 -0.44 9.12
N ALA A 41 1.66 -0.48 7.80
CA ALA A 41 2.11 -1.66 7.08
C ALA A 41 3.46 -2.22 7.57
N LYS A 42 4.26 -1.43 8.30
CA LYS A 42 5.50 -1.93 8.95
C LYS A 42 5.22 -3.03 9.94
N ASN A 43 4.13 -2.94 10.68
CA ASN A 43 3.73 -3.98 11.63
C ASN A 43 3.42 -5.30 10.91
N ILE A 44 2.90 -5.23 9.67
CA ILE A 44 2.64 -6.41 8.84
C ILE A 44 3.95 -7.07 8.41
N ARG A 45 4.97 -6.27 8.05
CA ARG A 45 6.30 -6.77 7.64
C ARG A 45 7.03 -7.51 8.76
N GLU A 46 6.71 -7.22 10.01
CA GLU A 46 7.28 -7.88 11.18
C GLU A 46 6.61 -9.23 11.52
N ILE A 47 5.51 -9.57 10.85
CA ILE A 47 4.85 -10.86 11.04
C ILE A 47 5.73 -11.95 10.42
N ASP A 48 6.14 -12.91 11.24
CA ASP A 48 6.80 -14.11 10.76
C ASP A 48 5.79 -15.00 10.04
N VAL A 49 5.98 -15.12 8.73
CA VAL A 49 5.18 -15.97 7.83
C VAL A 49 5.98 -17.18 7.35
N SER A 50 7.10 -17.50 8.01
CA SER A 50 7.92 -18.66 7.65
C SER A 50 7.12 -19.96 7.75
N GLY A 51 7.06 -20.70 6.63
CA GLY A 51 6.31 -21.95 6.55
C GLY A 51 4.79 -21.78 6.42
N ALA A 52 4.28 -20.56 6.34
CA ALA A 52 2.89 -20.30 5.97
C ALA A 52 2.77 -20.20 4.44
N GLU A 53 1.83 -20.94 3.86
CA GLU A 53 1.40 -20.69 2.48
C GLU A 53 0.32 -19.59 2.48
N PRO A 54 0.37 -18.63 1.54
CA PRO A 54 -0.72 -17.68 1.36
C PRO A 54 -2.03 -18.42 1.10
N ASP A 55 -3.12 -17.98 1.73
CA ASP A 55 -4.43 -18.54 1.44
C ASP A 55 -4.83 -18.21 -0.01
N MET A 56 -4.87 -19.24 -0.85
CA MET A 56 -5.18 -19.11 -2.26
C MET A 56 -6.69 -19.28 -2.48
N VAL A 57 -7.48 -18.28 -2.03
CA VAL A 57 -8.96 -18.25 -2.18
C VAL A 57 -9.42 -18.33 -3.66
N PHE A 58 -8.50 -18.23 -4.63
CA PHE A 58 -8.77 -18.24 -6.07
C PHE A 58 -8.22 -19.44 -6.83
N ILE A 59 -8.03 -20.61 -6.20
CA ILE A 59 -7.78 -21.84 -6.97
C ILE A 59 -9.14 -22.34 -7.51
N PRO A 60 -9.37 -22.36 -8.83
CA PRO A 60 -10.58 -22.98 -9.37
C PRO A 60 -10.58 -24.46 -8.96
N PRO A 61 -11.75 -25.05 -8.59
CA PRO A 61 -11.81 -26.49 -8.36
C PRO A 61 -11.27 -27.21 -9.60
N LYS A 62 -10.35 -28.15 -9.38
CA LYS A 62 -9.88 -29.03 -10.45
C LYS A 62 -10.99 -30.05 -10.71
N ASP A 63 -11.44 -30.12 -11.96
CA ASP A 63 -12.25 -31.24 -12.48
C ASP A 63 -11.48 -32.58 -12.35
#